data_AF-A0A923ZDZ2-F1
#
_entry.id   AF-A0A923ZDZ2-F1
#
_cell.length_a   1.000
_cell.length_b   1.000
_cell.length_c   1.000
_cell.angle_alpha   90.00
_cell.angle_beta   90.00
_cell.angle_gamma   90.00
#
_symmetry.space_group_name_H-M   'P 1'
#
loop_
_entity.id
_entity.type
_entity.pdbx_description
1 polymer ?
#
loop_
_entity_poly.entity_id
_entity_poly.type
_entity_poly.pdbx_seq_one_letter_code
_entity_poly.pdbx_strand_id
1 'polypeptide(L)'
;QASATNAASGAEFVRVQAIVTQRCVSCHAAQTTQPGFATAPVGIMLHTPALIRQHAAKVYQQTVQLKAMPLANLTQITDEERAIIGAWYEAGAR
;
A
#
# COMPACT_ATOMS: atom_id res chain seq x y z
N GLN A 1 25.63 -3.22 -14.79
CA GLN A 1 24.25 -3.72 -15.00
C GLN A 1 23.33 -3.48 -13.79
N ALA A 2 23.70 -2.63 -12.81
CA ALA A 2 22.85 -2.29 -11.65
C ALA A 2 21.72 -1.28 -11.94
N SER A 3 21.78 -0.58 -13.08
CA SER A 3 20.85 0.51 -13.40
C SER A 3 19.46 0.06 -13.86
N ALA A 4 19.34 -1.13 -14.47
CA ALA A 4 18.07 -1.63 -15.00
C ALA A 4 17.14 -2.16 -13.89
N THR A 5 17.70 -2.86 -12.91
CA THR A 5 16.96 -3.38 -11.74
C THR A 5 16.47 -2.25 -10.85
N ASN A 6 17.26 -1.19 -10.67
CA ASN A 6 16.87 -0.04 -9.85
C ASN A 6 15.75 0.79 -10.51
N ALA A 7 15.81 0.98 -11.83
CA ALA A 7 14.76 1.66 -12.59
C ALA A 7 13.45 0.86 -12.59
N ALA A 8 13.50 -0.45 -12.75
CA ALA A 8 12.33 -1.34 -12.64
C ALA A 8 11.68 -1.24 -11.24
N SER A 9 12.48 -1.34 -10.17
CA SER A 9 11.98 -1.23 -8.81
C SER A 9 11.32 0.14 -8.52
N GLY A 10 11.89 1.22 -9.05
CA GLY A 10 11.29 2.56 -8.92
C GLY A 10 9.94 2.67 -9.64
N ALA A 11 9.84 2.13 -10.86
CA ALA A 11 8.59 2.13 -11.62
C ALA A 11 7.51 1.24 -10.97
N GLU A 12 7.89 0.13 -10.35
CA GLU A 12 7.00 -0.71 -9.55
C GLU A 12 6.50 0.01 -8.30
N PHE A 13 7.40 0.66 -7.55
CA PHE A 13 7.00 1.42 -6.38
C PHE A 13 6.04 2.56 -6.70
N VAL A 14 6.22 3.27 -7.82
CA VAL A 14 5.28 4.33 -8.26
C VAL A 14 3.86 3.77 -8.44
N ARG A 15 3.72 2.57 -9.02
CA ARG A 15 2.42 1.91 -9.17
C ARG A 15 1.83 1.52 -7.81
N VAL A 16 2.64 0.95 -6.92
CA VAL A 16 2.20 0.64 -5.54
C VAL A 16 1.77 1.89 -4.80
N GLN A 17 2.53 2.98 -4.89
CA GLN A 17 2.19 4.25 -4.25
C GLN A 17 0.85 4.78 -4.75
N ALA A 18 0.58 4.70 -6.05
CA ALA A 18 -0.70 5.12 -6.62
C ALA A 18 -1.87 4.29 -6.07
N ILE A 19 -1.72 2.96 -6.02
CA ILE A 19 -2.73 2.05 -5.44
C ILE A 19 -2.95 2.38 -3.97
N VAL A 20 -1.90 2.47 -3.16
CA VAL A 20 -2.01 2.75 -1.72
C VAL A 20 -2.67 4.12 -1.48
N THR A 21 -2.36 5.12 -2.31
CA THR A 21 -2.99 6.44 -2.24
C THR A 21 -4.50 6.35 -2.48
N GLN A 22 -4.93 5.59 -3.48
CA GLN A 22 -6.35 5.47 -3.83
C GLN A 22 -7.13 4.55 -2.88
N ARG A 23 -6.48 3.51 -2.34
CA ARG A 23 -7.15 2.41 -1.63
C ARG A 23 -6.97 2.44 -0.11
N CYS A 24 -5.98 3.16 0.41
CA CYS A 24 -5.61 3.08 1.83
C CYS A 24 -5.61 4.43 2.55
N VAL A 25 -5.20 5.52 1.88
CA VAL A 25 -4.87 6.80 2.53
C VAL A 25 -6.08 7.48 3.18
N SER A 26 -7.30 7.28 2.68
CA SER A 26 -8.51 7.85 3.33
C SER A 26 -8.70 7.42 4.78
N CYS A 27 -8.22 6.21 5.14
CA CYS A 27 -8.24 5.67 6.50
C CYS A 27 -6.85 5.69 7.17
N HIS A 28 -5.77 5.55 6.41
CA HIS A 28 -4.40 5.41 6.93
C HIS A 28 -3.55 6.65 6.63
N ALA A 29 -3.97 7.82 7.12
CA ALA A 29 -3.24 9.08 6.96
C ALA A 29 -3.13 9.83 8.30
N ALA A 30 -2.22 10.82 8.35
CA ALA A 30 -2.15 11.73 9.49
C ALA A 30 -3.47 12.50 9.68
N GLN A 31 -4.14 12.82 8.57
CA GLN A 31 -5.50 13.36 8.54
C GLN A 31 -6.36 12.41 7.72
N THR A 32 -7.25 11.66 8.39
CA THR A 32 -8.18 10.74 7.75
C THR A 32 -9.36 11.49 7.14
N THR A 33 -9.87 10.98 6.03
CA THR A 33 -11.04 11.55 5.34
C THR A 33 -12.22 10.60 5.28
N GLN A 34 -12.02 9.32 5.59
CA GLN A 34 -13.09 8.33 5.65
C GLN A 34 -13.98 8.57 6.89
N PRO A 35 -15.30 8.77 6.70
CA PRO A 35 -16.24 8.84 7.82
C PRO A 35 -16.14 7.60 8.72
N GLY A 36 -16.19 7.83 10.05
CA GLY A 36 -16.03 6.77 11.05
C GLY A 36 -14.59 6.54 11.52
N PHE A 37 -13.60 7.20 10.92
CA PHE A 37 -12.20 7.14 11.34
C PHE A 37 -11.72 8.52 11.77
N ALA A 38 -11.61 8.75 13.08
CA ALA A 38 -11.05 10.00 13.63
C ALA A 38 -9.51 10.03 13.59
N THR A 39 -8.88 8.86 13.57
CA THR A 39 -7.42 8.68 13.45
C THR A 39 -7.13 7.43 12.64
N ALA A 40 -5.88 7.30 12.18
CA ALA A 40 -5.46 6.12 11.45
C ALA A 40 -5.56 4.85 12.32
N PRO A 41 -6.24 3.78 11.84
CA PRO A 41 -6.35 2.53 12.57
C PRO A 41 -4.99 1.99 12.99
N VAL A 42 -4.90 1.56 14.26
CA VAL A 42 -3.70 0.97 14.87
C VAL A 42 -2.43 1.82 14.70
N GLY A 43 -2.57 3.13 14.48
CA GLY A 43 -1.46 4.07 14.28
C GLY A 43 -0.68 3.90 12.97
N ILE A 44 -1.18 3.10 12.01
CA ILE A 44 -0.51 2.89 10.72
C ILE A 44 -0.90 3.99 9.75
N MET A 45 0.08 4.76 9.31
CA MET A 45 -0.09 5.77 8.26
C MET A 45 0.60 5.29 6.98
N LEU A 46 0.06 5.64 5.82
CA LEU A 46 0.51 5.21 4.49
C LEU A 46 0.54 6.38 3.48
N HIS A 47 0.40 7.61 3.96
CA HIS A 47 0.27 8.81 3.11
C HIS A 47 1.61 9.35 2.55
N THR A 48 2.74 8.75 2.91
CA THR A 48 4.06 9.11 2.33
C THR A 48 4.83 7.88 1.86
N PRO A 49 5.73 8.03 0.87
CA PRO A 49 6.55 6.91 0.40
C PRO A 49 7.34 6.19 1.49
N ALA A 50 7.89 6.95 2.44
CA ALA A 50 8.66 6.40 3.56
C ALA A 50 7.78 5.51 4.45
N LEU A 51 6.55 5.95 4.74
CA LEU A 51 5.60 5.21 5.55
C LEU A 51 5.10 3.93 4.85
N ILE A 52 4.87 3.99 3.53
CA ILE A 52 4.51 2.80 2.74
C ILE A 52 5.60 1.73 2.84
N ARG A 53 6.88 2.12 2.65
CA ARG A 53 8.02 1.20 2.79
C ARG A 53 8.17 0.69 4.22
N GLN A 54 8.05 1.57 5.22
CA GLN A 54 8.11 1.19 6.64
C GLN A 54 7.07 0.13 7.01
N HIS A 55 5.89 0.17 6.38
CA HIS A 55 4.79 -0.76 6.66
C HIS A 55 4.57 -1.82 5.59
N ALA A 56 5.53 -2.03 4.68
CA ALA A 56 5.39 -2.93 3.54
C ALA A 56 4.91 -4.34 3.91
N ALA A 57 5.48 -4.94 4.96
CA ALA A 57 5.08 -6.27 5.43
C ALA A 57 3.63 -6.34 5.91
N LYS A 58 3.15 -5.29 6.59
CA LYS A 58 1.75 -5.20 7.06
C LYS A 58 0.80 -4.97 5.90
N VAL A 59 1.16 -4.10 4.94
CA VAL A 59 0.39 -3.89 3.71
C VAL A 59 0.26 -5.21 2.95
N TYR A 60 1.36 -5.93 2.71
CA TYR A 60 1.34 -7.22 2.04
C TYR A 60 0.48 -8.26 2.79
N GLN A 61 0.65 -8.39 4.10
CA GLN A 61 -0.13 -9.36 4.89
C GLN A 61 -1.63 -9.05 4.83
N GLN A 62 -2.03 -7.81 5.07
CA GLN A 62 -3.45 -7.45 5.16
C GLN A 62 -4.13 -7.37 3.80
N THR A 63 -3.43 -6.89 2.77
CA THR A 63 -3.98 -6.63 1.45
C THR A 63 -3.79 -7.82 0.50
N VAL A 64 -2.69 -8.56 0.58
CA VAL A 64 -2.42 -9.65 -0.38
C VAL A 64 -2.75 -10.99 0.22
N GLN A 65 -2.16 -11.33 1.37
CA GLN A 65 -2.32 -12.65 1.98
C GLN A 65 -3.71 -12.88 2.58
N LEU A 66 -4.15 -11.96 3.46
CA LEU A 66 -5.40 -12.11 4.18
C LEU A 66 -6.60 -11.53 3.42
N LYS A 67 -6.35 -10.65 2.44
CA LYS A 67 -7.37 -9.86 1.74
C LYS A 67 -8.35 -9.13 2.68
N ALA A 68 -7.93 -8.88 3.92
CA ALA A 68 -8.74 -8.25 4.96
C ALA A 68 -8.87 -6.74 4.76
N MET A 69 -7.88 -6.12 4.12
CA MET A 69 -7.90 -4.70 3.78
C MET A 69 -8.01 -4.48 2.28
N PRO A 70 -8.69 -3.41 1.83
CA PRO A 70 -9.50 -2.46 2.61
C PRO A 70 -10.68 -3.14 3.32
N LEU A 71 -11.07 -2.62 4.49
CA LEU A 71 -12.19 -3.17 5.27
C LEU A 71 -13.42 -3.32 4.39
N ALA A 72 -14.01 -4.53 4.35
CA ALA A 72 -15.16 -4.86 3.50
C ALA A 72 -15.00 -4.45 2.01
N ASN A 73 -13.76 -4.33 1.54
CA ASN A 73 -13.40 -3.79 0.23
C ASN A 73 -14.03 -2.42 -0.10
N LEU A 74 -14.13 -1.53 0.91
CA LEU A 74 -14.77 -0.21 0.76
C LEU A 74 -14.24 0.64 -0.40
N THR A 75 -12.94 0.57 -0.68
CA THR A 75 -12.32 1.34 -1.78
C THR A 75 -12.22 0.55 -3.08
N GLN A 76 -12.84 -0.63 -3.17
CA GLN A 76 -12.88 -1.47 -4.37
C GLN A 76 -11.49 -1.79 -4.93
N ILE A 77 -10.56 -2.25 -4.08
CA ILE A 77 -9.27 -2.73 -4.58
C ILE A 77 -9.50 -4.00 -5.41
N THR A 78 -8.82 -4.11 -6.56
CA THR A 78 -8.94 -5.28 -7.44
C THR A 78 -7.86 -6.33 -7.16
N ASP A 79 -8.05 -7.54 -7.67
CA ASP A 79 -7.03 -8.60 -7.52
C ASP A 79 -5.75 -8.25 -8.31
N GLU A 80 -5.86 -7.53 -9.44
CA GLU A 80 -4.70 -7.02 -10.18
C GLU A 80 -3.90 -6.00 -9.35
N GLU A 81 -4.58 -5.10 -8.65
CA GLU A 81 -3.91 -4.14 -7.76
C GLU A 81 -3.23 -4.85 -6.58
N ARG A 82 -3.85 -5.91 -6.02
CA ARG A 82 -3.23 -6.75 -5.00
C ARG A 82 -1.99 -7.47 -5.54
N ALA A 83 -2.04 -7.97 -6.78
CA ALA A 83 -0.91 -8.64 -7.41
C ALA A 83 0.29 -7.69 -7.59
N ILE A 84 0.05 -6.42 -7.94
CA ILE A 84 1.09 -5.39 -8.04
C ILE A 84 1.77 -5.15 -6.68
N ILE A 85 0.98 -5.03 -5.60
CA ILE A 85 1.51 -4.89 -4.24
C ILE A 85 2.32 -6.13 -3.84
N GLY A 86 1.82 -7.33 -4.17
CA GLY A 86 2.48 -8.59 -3.89
C GLY A 86 3.84 -8.70 -4.55
N ALA A 87 3.90 -8.48 -5.86
CA ALA A 87 5.13 -8.51 -6.64
C ALA A 87 6.19 -7.54 -6.10
N TRP A 88 5.78 -6.31 -5.77
CA TRP A 88 6.69 -5.32 -5.19
C TRP A 88 7.25 -5.73 -3.82
N TYR A 89 6.41 -6.30 -2.95
CA TYR A 89 6.86 -6.77 -1.65
C TYR A 89 7.84 -7.94 -1.78
N GLU A 90 7.53 -8.91 -2.64
CA GLU A 90 8.36 -10.08 -2.91
C GLU A 90 9.69 -9.72 -3.59
N ALA A 91 9.70 -8.63 -4.37
CA ALA A 91 10.92 -8.03 -4.92
C ALA A 91 11.76 -7.23 -3.90
N GLY A 92 11.35 -7.21 -2.62
CA GLY A 92 12.11 -6.63 -1.51
C GLY A 92 11.65 -5.25 -1.05
N ALA A 93 10.46 -4.81 -1.48
CA ALA A 93 9.81 -3.57 -1.02
C ALA A 93 10.66 -2.30 -1.15
N ARG A 94 11.38 -2.18 -2.27
CA ARG A 94 12.28 -1.05 -2.56
C ARG A 94 11.60 0.05 -3.36
#